data_AF-A0A955ADR8-F1
#
_entry.id   AF-A0A955ADR8-F1
#
_cell.length_a   1.000
_cell.length_b   1.000
_cell.length_c   1.000
_cell.angle_alpha   90.00
_cell.angle_beta   90.00
_cell.angle_gamma   90.00
#
_symmetry.space_group_name_H-M   'P 1'
#
loop_
_entity.id
_entity.type
_entity.pdbx_description
1 polymer ?
#
loop_
_entity_poly.entity_id
_entity_poly.type
_entity_poly.pdbx_seq_one_letter_code
_entity_poly.pdbx_strand_id
1 'polypeptide(L)' 'MKQKGEGAAVGTNQVRITCFPSQKPDATNDGGGELALGRSLIPTHYNSFGSSGLTVDVQPGENEPFNIELTD' A
#
# COMPACT_ATOMS: atom_id res chain seq x y z
N MET A 1 12.98 15.95 -19.33
CA MET A 1 12.93 14.48 -19.46
C MET A 1 12.22 13.93 -18.22
N LYS A 2 10.95 13.53 -18.31
CA LYS A 2 10.26 12.83 -17.20
C LYS A 2 10.46 11.33 -17.41
N GLN A 3 11.11 10.64 -16.49
CA GLN A 3 11.05 9.17 -16.46
C GLN A 3 9.59 8.81 -16.14
N LYS A 4 8.88 8.32 -17.16
CA LYS A 4 7.46 7.99 -17.11
C LYS A 4 7.37 6.55 -16.60
N GLY A 5 7.17 6.36 -15.30
CA GLY A 5 6.79 5.05 -14.78
C GLY A 5 5.53 4.58 -15.50
N GLU A 6 5.53 3.35 -16.02
CA GLU A 6 4.49 2.80 -16.91
C GLU A 6 3.17 2.46 -16.20
N GLY A 7 2.82 3.15 -15.11
CA GLY A 7 1.61 2.89 -14.33
C GLY A 7 1.60 1.50 -13.70
N ALA A 8 0.41 1.01 -13.36
CA ALA A 8 0.18 -0.37 -12.95
C ALA A 8 -0.09 -1.27 -14.17
N ALA A 9 0.25 -2.56 -14.08
CA ALA A 9 -0.08 -3.52 -15.13
C ALA A 9 -1.60 -3.68 -15.25
N VAL A 10 -2.11 -3.69 -16.49
CA VAL A 10 -3.54 -3.96 -16.77
C VAL A 10 -3.89 -5.40 -16.41
N GLY A 11 -5.07 -5.59 -15.81
CA GLY A 11 -5.60 -6.88 -15.37
C GLY A 11 -5.58 -7.05 -13.85
N THR A 12 -5.68 -8.30 -13.40
CA THR A 12 -5.76 -8.63 -11.97
C THR A 12 -4.40 -8.51 -11.29
N ASN A 13 -4.31 -7.65 -10.28
CA ASN A 13 -3.11 -7.40 -9.51
C ASN A 13 -3.34 -7.72 -8.04
N GLN A 14 -2.35 -8.35 -7.40
CA GLN A 14 -2.34 -8.53 -5.95
C GLN A 14 -2.04 -7.21 -5.26
N VAL A 15 -2.75 -6.96 -4.16
CA VAL A 15 -2.61 -5.75 -3.37
C VAL A 15 -2.09 -6.08 -1.98
N ARG A 16 -1.14 -5.26 -1.54
CA ARG A 16 -0.67 -5.19 -0.15
C ARG A 16 -1.01 -3.80 0.38
N ILE A 17 -1.62 -3.76 1.56
CA ILE A 17 -1.86 -2.52 2.28
C ILE A 17 -0.91 -2.50 3.47
N THR A 18 -0.34 -1.33 3.76
CA THR A 18 0.53 -1.12 4.93
C THR A 18 0.13 0.18 5.60
N CYS A 19 -0.01 0.16 6.92
CA CYS A 19 -0.30 1.35 7.72
C CYS A 19 0.50 1.29 9.02
N PHE A 20 1.36 2.28 9.23
CA PHE A 20 2.34 2.34 10.32
C PHE A 20 2.40 3.74 10.95
N PRO A 21 2.69 3.86 12.26
CA PRO A 21 2.80 5.16 12.92
C PRO A 21 3.81 6.12 12.28
N SER A 22 4.91 5.59 11.72
CA SER A 22 5.95 6.40 11.05
C SER A 22 5.48 7.07 9.76
N GLN A 23 4.34 6.66 9.21
CA GLN A 23 3.76 7.22 7.99
C GLN A 23 2.84 8.41 8.26
N LYS A 24 2.64 8.79 9.53
CA LYS A 24 1.86 9.99 9.86
C LYS A 24 2.59 11.25 9.36
N PRO A 25 1.88 12.25 8.81
CA PRO A 25 2.50 13.49 8.33
C PRO A 25 3.28 14.27 9.38
N ASP A 26 2.89 14.13 10.65
CA ASP A 26 3.51 14.78 11.81
C ASP A 26 4.50 13.89 12.56
N ALA A 27 4.79 12.68 12.06
CA ALA A 27 5.80 11.81 12.66
C ALA A 27 7.17 12.50 12.62
N THR A 28 7.76 12.72 13.79
CA THR A 28 9.14 13.17 13.91
C THR A 28 10.04 12.02 13.46
N ASN A 29 10.63 12.16 12.27
CA ASN A 29 11.71 11.28 11.85
C ASN A 29 13.01 11.89 12.38
N ASP A 30 13.43 11.47 13.58
CA ASP A 30 14.73 11.79 14.16
C ASP A 30 15.79 11.13 13.27
N GLY A 31 16.22 11.86 12.23
CA GLY A 31 16.92 11.38 11.04
C GLY A 31 18.36 10.85 11.25
N GLY A 32 18.55 9.88 12.14
CA GLY A 32 19.86 9.31 12.47
C GLY A 32 19.96 7.78 12.42
N GLY A 33 18.89 7.04 12.11
CA GLY A 33 18.92 5.57 12.10
C GLY A 33 17.87 4.93 11.18
N GLU A 34 17.94 3.60 11.00
CA GLU A 34 16.89 2.83 10.33
C GLU A 34 15.54 3.16 10.97
N LEU A 35 14.63 3.73 10.18
CA LEU A 35 13.29 4.07 10.65
C LEU A 35 12.55 2.78 11.01
N ALA A 36 12.44 2.49 12.30
CA ALA A 36 11.55 1.46 12.78
C ALA A 36 10.11 1.87 12.41
N LEU A 37 9.46 1.10 11.54
CA LEU A 37 8.07 1.37 11.11
C LEU A 37 7.10 1.34 12.30
N GLY A 38 7.46 0.69 13.39
CA GLY A 38 6.57 0.46 14.54
C GLY A 38 5.60 -0.70 14.28
N ARG A 39 4.62 -0.86 15.16
CA ARG A 39 3.58 -1.89 15.03
C ARG A 39 2.59 -1.51 13.91
N SER A 40 2.15 -2.50 13.15
CA SER A 40 1.08 -2.31 12.15
C SER A 40 -0.20 -1.80 12.81
N LEU A 41 -0.85 -0.83 12.16
CA LEU A 41 -2.13 -0.24 12.57
C LEU A 41 -3.33 -0.93 11.90
N ILE A 42 -3.08 -1.95 11.08
CA ILE A 42 -4.10 -2.76 10.40
C ILE A 42 -3.88 -4.25 10.70
N PRO A 43 -4.88 -5.11 10.44
CA PRO A 43 -4.73 -6.55 10.62
C PRO A 43 -3.56 -7.11 9.79
N THR A 44 -2.76 -7.97 10.40
CA THR A 44 -1.46 -8.36 9.83
C THR A 44 -1.57 -9.18 8.56
N HIS A 45 -2.67 -9.89 8.32
CA HIS A 45 -2.87 -10.68 7.10
C HIS A 45 -2.94 -9.82 5.85
N TYR A 46 -3.36 -8.56 5.94
CA TYR A 46 -3.37 -7.61 4.82
C TYR A 46 -1.98 -7.06 4.45
N ASN A 47 -0.99 -7.21 5.33
CA ASN A 47 0.39 -6.73 5.11
C ASN A 47 1.21 -7.63 4.19
N SER A 48 0.69 -8.77 3.73
CA SER A 48 1.39 -9.70 2.84
C SER A 48 0.52 -10.05 1.65
N PHE A 49 1.10 -10.01 0.45
CA PHE A 49 0.40 -10.37 -0.79
C PHE A 49 -0.19 -11.80 -0.74
N GLY A 50 0.53 -12.74 -0.11
CA GLY A 50 0.13 -14.14 -0.07
C GLY A 50 -1.02 -14.43 0.89
N SER A 51 -1.22 -13.60 1.92
CA SER A 51 -2.25 -13.80 2.94
C SER A 51 -3.39 -12.78 2.86
N SER A 52 -3.23 -11.68 2.14
CA SER A 52 -4.27 -10.64 2.07
C SER A 52 -5.49 -11.10 1.29
N GLY A 53 -5.28 -11.93 0.26
CA GLY A 53 -6.33 -12.28 -0.71
C GLY A 53 -6.86 -11.07 -1.51
N LEU A 54 -6.28 -9.88 -1.32
CA LEU A 54 -6.75 -8.65 -1.92
C LEU A 54 -6.26 -8.57 -3.37
N THR A 55 -7.20 -8.39 -4.28
CA THR A 55 -6.91 -8.15 -5.69
C THR A 55 -7.71 -6.97 -6.21
N VAL A 56 -7.12 -6.21 -7.12
CA VAL A 56 -7.84 -5.20 -7.92
C VAL A 56 -7.71 -5.53 -9.39
N ASP A 57 -8.73 -5.18 -10.17
CA ASP A 57 -8.69 -5.30 -11.62
C ASP A 57 -8.42 -3.93 -12.22
N VAL A 58 -7.24 -3.78 -12.82
CA VAL A 58 -6.79 -2.52 -13.42
C VAL A 58 -7.23 -2.50 -14.87
N GLN A 59 -8.15 -1.61 -15.21
CA GLN A 59 -8.60 -1.37 -16.57
C GLN A 59 -7.55 -0.56 -17.36
N PRO A 60 -7.45 -0.75 -18.69
CA PRO A 60 -6.68 0.15 -19.53
C PRO A 60 -7.28 1.56 -19.51
N GLY A 61 -6.44 2.59 -19.41
CA GLY A 61 -6.87 3.98 -19.35
C GLY A 61 -7.16 4.44 -17.93
N GLU A 62 -8.40 4.84 -17.65
CA GLU A 62 -8.82 5.37 -16.35
C GLU A 62 -9.53 4.31 -15.52
N ASN A 63 -9.35 4.37 -14.21
CA ASN A 63 -9.99 3.49 -13.24
C ASN A 63 -10.73 4.36 -12.22
N GLU A 64 -11.92 3.91 -11.81
CA GLU A 64 -12.59 4.45 -10.63
C GLU A 64 -11.73 4.18 -9.36
N PRO A 65 -11.90 4.96 -8.28
CA PRO A 65 -11.18 4.72 -7.04
C PRO A 65 -11.39 3.30 -6.51
N PHE A 66 -10.30 2.60 -6.19
CA PHE A 66 -10.36 1.30 -5.51
C PHE A 66 -10.69 1.50 -4.03
N ASN A 67 -11.92 1.16 -3.65
CA ASN A 67 -12.35 1.17 -2.25
C ASN A 67 -12.09 -0.22 -1.63
N ILE A 68 -11.19 -0.29 -0.65
CA ILE A 68 -10.83 -1.54 0.03
C ILE A 68 -11.20 -1.41 1.51
N GLU A 69 -12.19 -2.19 1.95
CA GLU A 69 -12.60 -2.27 3.33
C GLU A 69 -11.78 -3.36 4.05
N LEU A 70 -11.22 -3.01 5.21
CA LEU A 70 -10.45 -3.93 6.04
C LEU A 70 -11.31 -4.37 7.22
N THR A 71 -11.35 -5.67 7.46
CA THR A 71 -12.08 -6.28 8.59
C THR A 71 -11.13 -7.08 9.47
N ASP A 72 -11.38 -7.08 10.78
CA ASP A 72 -10.70 -7.95 11.75
C ASP A 72 -11.22 -9.39 11.71
#